data_AF-Q9N4M1-F1
#
_entry.id   AF-Q9N4M1-F1
#
_cell.length_a   1.000
_cell.length_b   1.000
_cell.length_c   1.000
_cell.angle_alpha   90.00
_cell.angle_beta   90.00
_cell.angle_gamma   90.00
#
_symmetry.space_group_name_H-M   'P 1'
#
loop_
_entity.id
_entity.type
_entity.pdbx_description
1 polymer ?
#
loop_
_entity_poly.entity_id
_entity_poly.type
_entity_poly.pdbx_seq_one_letter_code
_entity_poly.pdbx_strand_id
1 'polypeptide(L)'
;MSKTENSQESSDTITFVHSCQVPITEVNHMMPIHFATVHEYSLINWSLQISEAGGIPRFLRNLEPEPRETVFQVTLHPVGQRDSYPPVLKVDFKLKLVGSSDQDILAPVRFTHPPGFPNRNGFNSGYSTPASGAVRDFLVGVIGNRRYENCMFEILTVIVFDIKEFLSMTHLNRIFGKPMPVDLNFRFNLLMNQKTHNFLLTTTTQLEFPCNKEGLYVASPYFRKNLTSTMTSFPLDVQYLEAIEVVISWMFTESYHPPTKLTPKLAEEIVKLSERIVPPGPNRKQLAGSIERHCFEELILNCEDMAYVKELMLMAHTNRLDSLHEACNATIISFHFADFCRDMKQNPDPAFTQHQMHRSSVMSRLYDNYGKSLCVHSFMRKIPPVVMAQQG
;
A
#
# COMPACT_ATOMS: atom_id res chain seq x y z
N MET A 1 38.80 -23.49 -12.24
CA MET A 1 37.96 -23.86 -11.09
C MET A 1 36.51 -23.68 -11.47
N SER A 2 35.74 -24.75 -11.38
CA SER A 2 34.35 -24.87 -11.77
C SER A 2 33.49 -23.81 -11.11
N LYS A 3 32.68 -23.12 -11.91
CA LYS A 3 31.54 -22.32 -11.45
C LYS A 3 30.50 -23.28 -10.88
N THR A 4 30.52 -23.44 -9.57
CA THR A 4 29.36 -23.92 -8.82
C THR A 4 28.57 -22.69 -8.36
N GLU A 5 27.26 -22.85 -8.25
CA GLU A 5 26.31 -21.91 -7.64
C GLU A 5 25.68 -20.88 -8.58
N ASN A 6 24.76 -21.38 -9.42
CA ASN A 6 23.42 -20.80 -9.47
C ASN A 6 22.46 -21.89 -9.01
N SER A 7 22.45 -22.17 -7.71
CA SER A 7 21.28 -22.79 -7.11
C SER A 7 20.14 -21.78 -7.29
N GLN A 8 19.26 -22.06 -8.25
CA GLN A 8 18.02 -21.34 -8.41
C GLN A 8 17.24 -21.55 -7.10
N GLU A 9 17.32 -20.59 -6.16
CA GLU A 9 16.54 -20.63 -4.92
C GLU A 9 15.09 -20.79 -5.34
N SER A 10 14.55 -21.98 -5.13
CA SER A 10 13.13 -22.24 -5.37
C SER A 10 12.36 -21.47 -4.32
N SER A 11 11.68 -20.41 -4.73
CA SER A 11 10.97 -19.56 -3.80
C SER A 11 9.56 -20.06 -3.51
N ASP A 12 9.16 -19.96 -2.24
CA ASP A 12 7.81 -20.27 -1.82
C ASP A 12 6.83 -19.28 -2.49
N THR A 13 5.65 -19.78 -2.85
CA THR A 13 4.62 -18.97 -3.53
C THR A 13 3.34 -18.93 -2.73
N ILE A 14 2.65 -17.79 -2.79
CA ILE A 14 1.29 -17.64 -2.30
C ILE A 14 0.34 -17.49 -3.49
N THR A 15 -0.74 -18.26 -3.45
CA THR A 15 -1.79 -18.24 -4.46
C THR A 15 -3.08 -17.73 -3.85
N PHE A 16 -3.69 -16.75 -4.50
CA PHE A 16 -5.00 -16.20 -4.16
C PHE A 16 -6.01 -16.60 -5.22
N VAL A 17 -7.13 -17.16 -4.78
CA VAL A 17 -8.24 -17.61 -5.64
C VAL A 17 -9.49 -16.83 -5.26
N HIS A 18 -9.92 -15.97 -6.17
CA HIS A 18 -11.14 -15.18 -6.04
C HIS A 18 -12.20 -15.74 -6.98
N SER A 19 -13.45 -15.83 -6.53
CA SER A 19 -14.60 -16.16 -7.39
C SER A 19 -15.74 -15.17 -7.14
N CYS A 20 -16.36 -14.70 -8.22
CA CYS A 20 -17.54 -13.86 -8.14
C CYS A 20 -18.56 -14.24 -9.23
N GLN A 21 -19.83 -13.95 -8.97
CA GLN A 21 -20.90 -14.09 -9.95
C GLN A 21 -21.44 -12.71 -10.36
N VAL A 22 -21.74 -12.55 -11.64
CA VAL A 22 -22.22 -11.29 -12.25
C VAL A 22 -23.42 -11.57 -13.14
N PRO A 23 -24.56 -10.88 -12.95
CA PRO A 23 -25.66 -10.92 -13.91
C PRO A 23 -25.25 -10.41 -15.29
N ILE A 24 -25.55 -11.18 -16.33
CA ILE A 24 -25.18 -10.81 -17.70
C ILE A 24 -25.83 -9.49 -18.12
N THR A 25 -27.06 -9.25 -17.66
CA THR A 25 -27.81 -8.02 -17.88
C THR A 25 -27.14 -6.79 -17.27
N GLU A 26 -26.29 -6.97 -16.26
CA GLU A 26 -25.64 -5.87 -15.55
C GLU A 26 -24.27 -5.51 -16.12
N VAL A 27 -23.66 -6.35 -16.98
CA VAL A 27 -22.27 -6.17 -17.43
C VAL A 27 -21.98 -4.78 -17.99
N ASN A 28 -22.89 -4.20 -18.79
CA ASN A 28 -22.69 -2.87 -19.39
C ASN A 28 -22.79 -1.71 -18.38
N HIS A 29 -23.40 -1.96 -17.22
CA HIS A 29 -23.61 -0.99 -16.14
C HIS A 29 -22.89 -1.41 -14.85
N MET A 30 -22.06 -2.45 -14.92
CA MET A 30 -21.48 -3.09 -13.76
C MET A 30 -20.45 -2.17 -13.15
N MET A 31 -20.63 -1.86 -11.86
CA MET A 31 -19.57 -1.27 -11.06
C MET A 31 -18.44 -2.30 -10.91
N PRO A 32 -17.16 -1.89 -10.93
CA PRO A 32 -16.07 -2.84 -10.75
C PRO A 32 -16.23 -3.64 -9.45
N ILE A 33 -15.94 -4.93 -9.54
CA ILE A 33 -15.94 -5.81 -8.37
C ILE A 33 -14.61 -5.62 -7.65
N HIS A 34 -14.70 -5.36 -6.35
CA HIS A 34 -13.54 -5.15 -5.51
C HIS A 34 -13.32 -6.33 -4.57
N PHE A 35 -12.08 -6.80 -4.49
CA PHE A 35 -11.64 -7.82 -3.54
C PHE A 35 -10.23 -7.50 -3.04
N ALA A 36 -9.79 -8.16 -1.98
CA ALA A 36 -8.49 -7.89 -1.37
C ALA A 36 -7.70 -9.19 -1.19
N THR A 37 -6.45 -9.21 -1.66
CA THR A 37 -5.50 -10.29 -1.34
C THR A 37 -4.69 -9.86 -0.13
N VAL A 38 -4.82 -10.59 0.98
CA VAL A 38 -4.20 -10.27 2.27
C VAL A 38 -3.33 -11.43 2.71
N HIS A 39 -2.10 -11.13 3.12
CA HIS A 39 -1.22 -12.10 3.76
C HIS A 39 -0.24 -11.38 4.69
N GLU A 40 -0.22 -11.80 5.94
CA GLU A 40 0.55 -11.17 7.02
C GLU A 40 0.33 -9.65 7.06
N TYR A 41 1.37 -8.85 6.84
CA TYR A 41 1.36 -7.39 6.85
C TYR A 41 1.23 -6.77 5.44
N SER A 42 0.86 -7.54 4.43
CA SER A 42 0.72 -7.08 3.04
C SER A 42 -0.72 -7.27 2.53
N LEU A 43 -1.33 -6.18 2.05
CA LEU A 43 -2.66 -6.15 1.44
C LEU A 43 -2.63 -5.48 0.06
N ILE A 44 -3.22 -6.12 -0.95
CA ILE A 44 -3.46 -5.52 -2.28
C ILE A 44 -4.96 -5.55 -2.55
N ASN A 45 -5.54 -4.39 -2.76
CA ASN A 45 -6.90 -4.25 -3.24
C ASN A 45 -6.92 -4.41 -4.78
N TRP A 46 -7.95 -5.06 -5.28
CA TRP A 46 -8.12 -5.34 -6.70
C TRP A 46 -9.46 -4.81 -7.20
N SER A 47 -9.49 -4.49 -8.48
CA SER A 47 -10.69 -4.10 -9.21
C SER A 47 -10.80 -4.97 -10.45
N LEU A 48 -11.82 -5.81 -10.47
CA LEU A 48 -12.17 -6.72 -11.56
C LEU A 48 -13.39 -6.18 -12.29
N GLN A 49 -13.32 -6.11 -13.62
CA GLN A 49 -14.47 -5.72 -14.42
C GLN A 49 -14.44 -6.38 -15.79
N ILE A 50 -15.63 -6.61 -16.36
CA ILE A 50 -15.79 -6.83 -17.79
C ILE A 50 -16.00 -5.45 -18.42
N SER A 51 -15.09 -5.02 -19.27
CA SER A 51 -15.15 -3.69 -19.90
C SER A 51 -15.14 -3.77 -21.41
N GLU A 52 -15.82 -2.84 -22.08
CA GLU A 52 -15.59 -2.57 -23.50
C GLU A 52 -14.15 -2.02 -23.68
N ALA A 53 -13.44 -2.47 -24.71
CA ALA A 53 -12.08 -2.03 -24.98
C ALA A 53 -12.02 -0.49 -25.13
N GLY A 54 -11.03 0.11 -24.48
CA GLY A 54 -10.86 1.56 -24.39
C GLY A 54 -11.48 2.20 -23.15
N GLY A 55 -11.84 1.42 -22.12
CA GLY A 55 -11.89 1.82 -20.69
C GLY A 55 -12.86 2.93 -20.29
N ILE A 56 -13.60 3.50 -21.23
CA ILE A 56 -14.53 4.61 -21.02
C ILE A 56 -15.92 4.09 -21.42
N PRO A 57 -16.86 3.99 -20.46
CA PRO A 57 -18.25 3.67 -20.74
C PRO A 57 -18.82 4.53 -21.88
N ARG A 58 -19.67 3.96 -22.73
CA ARG A 58 -20.26 4.67 -23.89
C ARG A 58 -20.89 6.02 -23.52
N PHE A 59 -21.49 6.14 -22.34
CA PHE A 59 -22.14 7.39 -21.90
C PHE A 59 -21.15 8.55 -21.62
N LEU A 60 -19.86 8.27 -21.45
CA LEU A 60 -18.81 9.30 -21.31
C LEU A 60 -18.14 9.65 -22.66
N ARG A 61 -18.36 8.85 -23.71
CA ARG A 61 -17.84 9.13 -25.05
C ARG A 61 -18.88 9.96 -25.82
N ASN A 62 -18.81 11.29 -25.72
CA ASN A 62 -19.57 12.22 -26.59
C ASN A 62 -19.01 12.27 -28.03
N LEU A 63 -18.62 11.13 -28.60
CA LEU A 63 -18.11 11.02 -29.97
C LEU A 63 -19.11 10.21 -30.79
N GLU A 64 -19.45 10.72 -31.97
CA GLU A 64 -20.34 10.07 -32.94
C GLU A 64 -19.94 8.60 -33.20
N PRO A 65 -20.93 7.70 -33.30
CA PRO A 65 -20.67 6.27 -33.35
C PRO A 65 -20.19 5.86 -34.74
N GLU A 66 -18.88 5.75 -34.95
CA GLU A 66 -18.44 4.69 -35.84
C GLU A 66 -18.80 3.35 -35.17
N PRO A 67 -19.37 2.38 -35.89
CA PRO A 67 -19.71 1.07 -35.37
C PRO A 67 -18.42 0.27 -35.19
N ARG A 68 -17.57 0.68 -34.25
CA ARG A 68 -16.48 -0.17 -33.80
C ARG A 68 -17.13 -1.38 -33.14
N GLU A 69 -16.74 -2.56 -33.59
CA GLU A 69 -17.14 -3.80 -32.91
C GLU A 69 -16.90 -3.66 -31.42
N THR A 70 -17.93 -3.90 -30.62
CA THR A 70 -17.83 -3.87 -29.18
C THR A 70 -16.88 -4.98 -28.73
N VAL A 71 -15.69 -4.63 -28.26
CA VAL A 71 -14.72 -5.62 -27.78
C VAL A 71 -14.86 -5.73 -26.27
N PHE A 72 -15.37 -6.84 -25.75
CA PHE A 72 -15.41 -7.09 -24.31
C PHE A 72 -14.13 -7.78 -23.83
N GLN A 73 -13.59 -7.33 -22.71
CA GLN A 73 -12.42 -7.90 -22.05
C GLN A 73 -12.65 -8.01 -20.55
N VAL A 74 -12.07 -9.03 -19.93
CA VAL A 74 -11.90 -9.05 -18.47
C VAL A 74 -10.64 -8.27 -18.13
N THR A 75 -10.77 -7.33 -17.21
CA THR A 75 -9.67 -6.51 -16.73
C THR A 75 -9.57 -6.59 -15.22
N LEU A 76 -8.34 -6.67 -14.72
CA LEU A 76 -7.98 -6.75 -13.32
C LEU A 76 -6.90 -5.71 -13.05
N HIS A 77 -7.21 -4.73 -12.21
CA HIS A 77 -6.29 -3.68 -11.84
C HIS A 77 -6.04 -3.73 -10.33
N PRO A 78 -4.79 -3.59 -9.86
CA PRO A 78 -4.58 -3.21 -8.49
C PRO A 78 -5.19 -1.82 -8.27
N VAL A 79 -5.86 -1.66 -7.13
CA VAL A 79 -6.40 -0.38 -6.66
C VAL A 79 -5.86 -0.21 -5.25
N GLY A 80 -5.49 0.99 -4.86
CA GLY A 80 -4.94 1.21 -3.53
C GLY A 80 -3.99 2.37 -3.50
N GLN A 81 -3.25 2.46 -2.39
CA GLN A 81 -2.39 3.60 -2.08
C GLN A 81 -0.90 3.28 -2.17
N ARG A 82 -0.54 2.07 -2.65
CA ARG A 82 0.85 1.68 -2.89
C ARG A 82 1.43 2.40 -4.11
N ASP A 83 2.69 2.80 -4.00
CA ASP A 83 3.46 3.39 -5.11
C ASP A 83 3.95 2.33 -6.12
N SER A 84 4.21 1.11 -5.65
CA SER A 84 4.67 -0.02 -6.45
C SER A 84 3.92 -1.29 -6.04
N TYR A 85 3.85 -2.27 -6.93
CA TYR A 85 3.21 -3.55 -6.65
C TYR A 85 4.22 -4.67 -6.86
N PRO A 86 4.19 -5.72 -6.02
CA PRO A 86 5.06 -6.87 -6.20
C PRO A 86 4.82 -7.53 -7.56
N PRO A 87 5.85 -8.10 -8.19
CA PRO A 87 5.71 -8.79 -9.45
C PRO A 87 4.76 -9.98 -9.29
N VAL A 88 3.71 -10.02 -10.12
CA VAL A 88 2.80 -11.17 -10.20
C VAL A 88 3.46 -12.25 -11.06
N LEU A 89 3.61 -13.46 -10.53
CA LEU A 89 4.15 -14.60 -11.25
C LEU A 89 3.14 -15.16 -12.26
N LYS A 90 1.86 -15.13 -11.92
CA LYS A 90 0.79 -15.68 -12.75
C LYS A 90 -0.56 -15.01 -12.47
N VAL A 91 -1.30 -14.71 -13.53
CA VAL A 91 -2.72 -14.35 -13.47
C VAL A 91 -3.51 -15.27 -14.39
N ASP A 92 -4.47 -16.02 -13.84
CA ASP A 92 -5.42 -16.81 -14.62
C ASP A 92 -6.83 -16.26 -14.45
N PHE A 93 -7.54 -16.15 -15.56
CA PHE A 93 -8.97 -15.93 -15.60
C PHE A 93 -9.66 -17.19 -16.10
N LYS A 94 -10.73 -17.60 -15.41
CA LYS A 94 -11.65 -18.62 -15.89
C LYS A 94 -13.06 -18.06 -15.82
N LEU A 95 -13.73 -18.03 -16.97
CA LEU A 95 -15.10 -17.57 -17.08
C LEU A 95 -15.99 -18.77 -17.35
N LYS A 96 -17.13 -18.79 -16.68
CA LYS A 96 -18.20 -19.74 -16.93
C LYS A 96 -19.51 -18.99 -17.10
N LEU A 97 -20.42 -19.63 -17.81
CA LEU A 97 -21.81 -19.23 -17.87
C LEU A 97 -22.61 -20.20 -17.02
N VAL A 98 -23.15 -19.74 -15.89
CA VAL A 98 -23.91 -20.58 -14.96
C VAL A 98 -25.40 -20.23 -15.03
N GLY A 99 -26.24 -21.26 -15.05
CA GLY A 99 -27.70 -21.10 -14.98
C GLY A 99 -28.20 -21.01 -13.54
N SER A 100 -29.52 -20.95 -13.37
CA SER A 100 -30.18 -20.88 -12.06
C SER A 100 -29.93 -22.06 -11.12
N SER A 101 -29.43 -23.18 -11.65
CA SER A 101 -29.10 -24.39 -10.89
C SER A 101 -27.58 -24.60 -10.73
N ASP A 102 -26.78 -23.54 -10.86
CA ASP A 102 -25.29 -23.56 -10.83
C ASP A 102 -24.63 -24.51 -11.83
N GLN A 103 -25.38 -24.94 -12.86
CA GLN A 103 -24.86 -25.78 -13.93
C GLN A 103 -24.19 -24.93 -15.01
N ASP A 104 -23.04 -25.42 -15.51
CA ASP A 104 -22.34 -24.81 -16.65
C ASP A 104 -23.21 -24.94 -17.91
N ILE A 105 -23.68 -23.80 -18.44
CA ILE A 105 -24.52 -23.71 -19.65
C ILE A 105 -23.68 -23.82 -20.92
N LEU A 106 -22.44 -23.34 -20.86
CA LEU A 106 -21.44 -23.41 -21.92
C LEU A 106 -20.11 -23.92 -21.37
N ALA A 107 -19.28 -24.47 -22.25
CA ALA A 107 -17.92 -24.87 -21.89
C ALA A 107 -17.14 -23.68 -21.30
N PRO A 108 -16.51 -23.83 -20.12
CA PRO A 108 -15.75 -22.74 -19.50
C PRO A 108 -14.58 -22.30 -20.37
N VAL A 109 -14.37 -20.99 -20.49
CA VAL A 109 -13.19 -20.43 -21.16
C VAL A 109 -12.14 -20.04 -20.12
N ARG A 110 -10.87 -20.27 -20.45
CA ARG A 110 -9.73 -19.91 -19.60
C ARG A 110 -8.74 -19.07 -20.36
N PHE A 111 -8.11 -18.13 -19.66
CA PHE A 111 -7.01 -17.34 -20.18
C PHE A 111 -5.96 -17.15 -19.09
N THR A 112 -4.73 -17.56 -19.39
CA THR A 112 -3.55 -17.27 -18.56
C THR A 112 -2.84 -16.08 -19.17
N HIS A 113 -2.68 -15.02 -18.39
CA HIS A 113 -1.93 -13.85 -18.82
C HIS A 113 -0.46 -14.24 -19.05
N PRO A 114 0.18 -13.79 -20.14
CA PRO A 114 1.58 -14.07 -20.37
C PRO A 114 2.46 -13.52 -19.21
N PRO A 115 3.56 -14.20 -18.86
CA PRO A 115 4.53 -13.68 -17.91
C PRO A 115 5.09 -12.34 -18.38
N GLY A 116 5.18 -11.36 -17.47
CA GLY A 116 5.64 -10.01 -17.78
C GLY A 116 4.92 -8.96 -16.95
N PHE A 117 5.26 -7.69 -17.17
CA PHE A 117 4.60 -6.60 -16.46
C PHE A 117 3.17 -6.39 -16.96
N PRO A 118 2.25 -5.96 -16.07
CA PRO A 118 0.91 -5.55 -16.45
C PRO A 118 0.92 -4.58 -17.63
N ASN A 119 -0.10 -4.68 -18.50
CA ASN A 119 -0.24 -3.81 -19.66
C ASN A 119 -0.31 -2.35 -19.19
N ARG A 120 0.57 -1.48 -19.68
CA ARG A 120 0.58 -0.04 -19.38
C ARG A 120 -0.46 0.67 -20.24
N ASN A 121 -1.74 0.41 -20.00
CA ASN A 121 -2.81 1.24 -20.56
C ASN A 121 -3.22 2.29 -19.52
N GLY A 122 -2.57 3.44 -19.53
CA GLY A 122 -2.91 4.60 -18.69
C GLY A 122 -2.24 4.61 -17.30
N PHE A 123 -2.93 5.19 -16.32
CA PHE A 123 -2.39 5.50 -14.99
C PHE A 123 -2.21 4.28 -14.07
N ASN A 124 -2.92 3.18 -14.31
CA ASN A 124 -2.82 1.95 -13.52
C ASN A 124 -2.40 0.79 -14.41
N SER A 125 -1.24 0.20 -14.12
CA SER A 125 -0.83 -1.04 -14.75
C SER A 125 -1.80 -2.15 -14.33
N GLY A 126 -2.36 -2.91 -15.28
CA GLY A 126 -3.28 -4.02 -14.98
C GLY A 126 -3.15 -5.20 -15.92
N TYR A 127 -3.95 -6.24 -15.64
CA TYR A 127 -4.02 -7.47 -16.39
C TYR A 127 -5.32 -7.51 -17.18
N SER A 128 -5.24 -7.77 -18.48
CA SER A 128 -6.42 -7.81 -19.33
C SER A 128 -6.38 -9.02 -20.25
N THR A 129 -7.53 -9.64 -20.49
CA THR A 129 -7.67 -10.61 -21.58
C THR A 129 -7.48 -9.89 -22.93
N PRO A 130 -6.94 -10.56 -23.97
CA PRO A 130 -6.69 -9.92 -25.26
C PRO A 130 -7.98 -9.40 -25.92
N ALA A 131 -7.83 -8.41 -26.80
CA ALA A 131 -8.94 -7.82 -27.56
C ALA A 131 -9.51 -8.77 -28.64
N SER A 132 -8.85 -9.90 -28.86
CA SER A 132 -9.25 -10.98 -29.77
C SER A 132 -8.98 -12.34 -29.14
N GLY A 133 -9.71 -13.37 -29.58
CA GLY A 133 -9.55 -14.75 -29.13
C GLY A 133 -10.70 -15.24 -28.24
N ALA A 134 -10.52 -16.44 -27.67
CA ALA A 134 -11.60 -17.23 -27.08
C ALA A 134 -12.42 -16.51 -26.00
N VAL A 135 -11.79 -15.69 -25.14
CA VAL A 135 -12.52 -14.93 -24.10
C VAL A 135 -13.40 -13.84 -24.72
N ARG A 136 -12.88 -13.09 -25.70
CA ARG A 136 -13.66 -12.07 -26.42
C ARG A 136 -14.84 -12.73 -27.14
N ASP A 137 -14.59 -13.83 -27.84
CA ASP A 137 -15.63 -14.53 -28.60
C ASP A 137 -16.72 -15.11 -27.69
N PHE A 138 -16.32 -15.64 -26.52
CA PHE A 138 -17.24 -16.07 -25.49
C PHE A 138 -18.11 -14.91 -24.96
N LEU A 139 -17.50 -13.78 -24.60
CA LEU A 139 -18.22 -12.61 -24.07
C LEU A 139 -19.19 -12.01 -25.10
N VAL A 140 -18.74 -11.82 -26.35
CA VAL A 140 -19.57 -11.28 -27.44
C VAL A 140 -20.72 -12.23 -27.79
N GLY A 141 -20.52 -13.55 -27.72
CA GLY A 141 -21.57 -14.53 -27.99
C GLY A 141 -22.67 -14.59 -26.92
N VAL A 142 -22.39 -14.10 -25.71
CA VAL A 142 -23.28 -14.17 -24.55
C VAL A 142 -23.92 -12.82 -24.23
N ILE A 143 -23.16 -11.73 -24.21
CA ILE A 143 -23.65 -10.40 -23.81
C ILE A 143 -24.65 -9.89 -24.84
N GLY A 144 -25.85 -9.52 -24.37
CA GLY A 144 -26.95 -9.06 -25.22
C GLY A 144 -27.73 -10.18 -25.92
N ASN A 145 -27.38 -11.45 -25.69
CA ASN A 145 -28.11 -12.59 -26.22
C ASN A 145 -29.26 -12.99 -25.29
N ARG A 146 -30.50 -12.86 -25.77
CA ARG A 146 -31.73 -13.13 -25.00
C ARG A 146 -31.78 -14.53 -24.38
N ARG A 147 -31.13 -15.53 -25.01
CA ARG A 147 -31.10 -16.91 -24.52
C ARG A 147 -30.45 -17.03 -23.15
N TYR A 148 -29.56 -16.11 -22.80
CA TYR A 148 -28.76 -16.17 -21.58
C TYR A 148 -29.13 -15.07 -20.58
N GLU A 149 -30.22 -14.32 -20.76
CA GLU A 149 -30.58 -13.19 -19.88
C GLU A 149 -30.68 -13.55 -18.39
N ASN A 150 -31.13 -14.77 -18.08
CA ASN A 150 -31.28 -15.26 -16.70
C ASN A 150 -30.03 -16.00 -16.17
N CYS A 151 -28.92 -15.99 -16.91
CA CYS A 151 -27.67 -16.62 -16.50
C CYS A 151 -26.74 -15.63 -15.82
N MET A 152 -25.76 -16.16 -15.07
CA MET A 152 -24.69 -15.38 -14.46
C MET A 152 -23.35 -15.74 -15.11
N PHE A 153 -22.47 -14.76 -15.21
CA PHE A 153 -21.05 -15.03 -15.38
C PHE A 153 -20.47 -15.42 -14.02
N GLU A 154 -19.87 -16.62 -13.91
CA GLU A 154 -18.95 -16.92 -12.81
C GLU A 154 -17.52 -16.62 -13.29
N ILE A 155 -16.84 -15.70 -12.61
CA ILE A 155 -15.47 -15.30 -12.93
C ILE A 155 -14.57 -15.76 -11.79
N LEU A 156 -13.70 -16.72 -12.09
CA LEU A 156 -12.64 -17.17 -11.20
C LEU A 156 -11.33 -16.50 -11.61
N THR A 157 -10.66 -15.87 -10.65
CA THR A 157 -9.34 -15.25 -10.81
C THR A 157 -8.33 -15.95 -9.90
N VAL A 158 -7.20 -16.36 -10.46
CA VAL A 158 -6.07 -16.93 -9.71
C VAL A 158 -4.87 -16.00 -9.86
N ILE A 159 -4.32 -15.54 -8.75
CA ILE A 159 -3.16 -14.64 -8.70
C ILE A 159 -2.06 -15.31 -7.88
N VAL A 160 -0.87 -15.43 -8.46
CA VAL A 160 0.27 -16.09 -7.81
C VAL A 160 1.41 -15.10 -7.62
N PHE A 161 1.93 -15.04 -6.40
CA PHE A 161 3.10 -14.25 -6.04
C PHE A 161 4.20 -15.12 -5.45
N ASP A 162 5.43 -14.66 -5.59
CA ASP A 162 6.53 -15.02 -4.71
C ASP A 162 6.26 -14.45 -3.32
N ILE A 163 6.40 -15.26 -2.26
CA ILE A 163 6.09 -14.81 -0.89
C ILE A 163 7.05 -13.70 -0.44
N LYS A 164 8.35 -13.83 -0.72
CA LYS A 164 9.35 -12.83 -0.31
C LYS A 164 9.06 -11.50 -1.00
N GLU A 165 8.72 -11.52 -2.28
CA GLU A 165 8.34 -10.32 -3.02
C GLU A 165 7.01 -9.74 -2.55
N PHE A 166 6.00 -10.58 -2.29
CA PHE A 166 4.69 -10.12 -1.81
C PHE A 166 4.77 -9.37 -0.48
N LEU A 167 5.67 -9.82 0.40
CA LEU A 167 5.95 -9.23 1.71
C LEU A 167 7.06 -8.16 1.66
N SER A 168 7.73 -7.98 0.52
CA SER A 168 8.87 -7.07 0.44
C SER A 168 8.45 -5.61 0.62
N MET A 169 9.13 -4.92 1.55
CA MET A 169 8.98 -3.48 1.78
C MET A 169 9.34 -2.62 0.57
N THR A 170 10.06 -3.17 -0.42
CA THR A 170 10.38 -2.45 -1.67
C THR A 170 9.13 -2.06 -2.45
N HIS A 171 8.02 -2.78 -2.26
CA HIS A 171 6.75 -2.53 -2.94
C HIS A 171 5.72 -1.81 -2.07
N LEU A 172 6.08 -1.41 -0.85
CA LEU A 172 5.19 -0.71 0.08
C LEU A 172 5.54 0.78 0.20
N ASN A 173 6.83 1.10 0.03
CA ASN A 173 7.39 2.38 0.42
C ASN A 173 7.41 3.42 -0.69
N ARG A 174 7.21 4.68 -0.28
CA ARG A 174 7.46 5.89 -1.09
C ARG A 174 8.95 6.11 -1.34
N ILE A 175 9.27 7.05 -2.23
CA ILE A 175 10.63 7.61 -2.33
C ILE A 175 11.06 8.07 -0.92
N PHE A 176 12.08 7.41 -0.37
CA PHE A 176 12.61 7.71 0.97
C PHE A 176 13.94 8.48 0.87
N GLY A 177 14.29 9.17 1.95
CA GLY A 177 15.54 9.89 2.07
C GLY A 177 16.78 9.00 2.10
N LYS A 178 17.92 9.55 1.70
CA LYS A 178 19.19 8.83 1.83
C LYS A 178 19.56 8.69 3.33
N PRO A 179 20.21 7.58 3.71
CA PRO A 179 20.81 7.49 5.04
C PRO A 179 21.87 8.57 5.21
N MET A 180 22.13 8.95 6.46
CA MET A 180 23.16 9.92 6.80
C MET A 180 24.54 9.47 6.26
N PRO A 181 25.21 10.26 5.40
CA PRO A 181 26.56 9.94 4.93
C PRO A 181 27.57 9.97 6.09
N VAL A 182 28.61 9.15 5.97
CA VAL A 182 29.74 9.12 6.91
C VAL A 182 30.62 10.37 6.76
N ASP A 183 30.79 10.88 5.55
CA ASP A 183 31.55 12.11 5.27
C ASP A 183 30.69 13.36 5.49
N LEU A 184 31.04 14.11 6.54
CA LEU A 184 30.29 15.26 7.04
C LEU A 184 30.67 16.54 6.29
N ASN A 185 29.78 17.03 5.43
CA ASN A 185 29.93 18.35 4.78
C ASN A 185 29.57 19.52 5.75
N PHE A 186 29.62 20.77 5.27
CA PHE A 186 29.33 21.95 6.11
C PHE A 186 27.94 21.92 6.78
N ARG A 187 26.94 21.23 6.20
CA ARG A 187 25.60 21.10 6.80
C ARG A 187 25.64 20.25 8.06
N PHE A 188 26.48 19.21 8.08
CA PHE A 188 26.72 18.40 9.27
C PHE A 188 27.47 19.17 10.35
N ASN A 189 28.34 20.11 9.99
CA ASN A 189 28.99 20.97 10.98
C ASN A 189 27.97 21.81 11.76
N LEU A 190 26.88 22.27 11.12
CA LEU A 190 25.81 22.99 11.83
C LEU A 190 25.09 22.10 12.87
N LEU A 191 25.02 20.78 12.63
CA LEU A 191 24.45 19.82 13.57
C LEU A 191 25.44 19.41 14.66
N MET A 192 26.67 19.05 14.28
CA MET A 192 27.61 18.35 15.17
C MET A 192 28.58 19.28 15.89
N ASN A 193 28.87 20.47 15.35
CA ASN A 193 29.85 21.37 15.95
C ASN A 193 29.22 22.18 17.08
N GLN A 194 29.33 21.68 18.30
CA GLN A 194 28.86 22.33 19.53
C GLN A 194 29.34 23.77 19.70
N LYS A 195 30.50 24.14 19.14
CA LYS A 195 31.00 25.54 19.19
C LYS A 195 30.11 26.52 18.45
N THR A 196 29.28 26.04 17.53
CA THR A 196 28.35 26.86 16.74
C THR A 196 26.93 26.88 17.32
N HIS A 197 26.67 26.08 18.35
CA HIS A 197 25.36 26.00 18.98
C HIS A 197 25.17 27.17 19.93
N ASN A 198 24.36 28.14 19.49
CA ASN A 198 24.09 29.39 20.21
C ASN A 198 22.59 29.56 20.54
N PHE A 199 21.83 28.47 20.44
CA PHE A 199 20.38 28.47 20.60
C PHE A 199 19.88 27.12 21.09
N LEU A 200 18.74 27.13 21.79
CA LEU A 200 18.12 25.93 22.35
C LEU A 200 16.70 25.75 21.81
N LEU A 201 16.39 24.59 21.27
CA LEU A 201 15.01 24.17 21.06
C LEU A 201 14.57 23.36 22.28
N THR A 202 13.43 23.71 22.87
CA THR A 202 12.97 23.03 24.09
C THR A 202 11.70 22.24 23.85
N THR A 203 11.61 21.06 24.47
CA THR A 203 10.40 20.24 24.46
C THR A 203 9.40 20.75 25.51
N THR A 204 8.16 20.26 25.45
CA THR A 204 7.14 20.47 26.49
C THR A 204 7.57 19.91 27.86
N THR A 205 8.47 18.93 27.85
CA THR A 205 9.09 18.30 29.04
C THR A 205 10.36 19.00 29.50
N GLN A 206 10.71 20.17 28.93
CA GLN A 206 11.91 20.95 29.26
C GLN A 206 13.24 20.25 28.94
N LEU A 207 13.24 19.26 28.04
CA LEU A 207 14.47 18.76 27.45
C LEU A 207 14.95 19.75 26.37
N GLU A 208 16.26 19.89 26.24
CA GLU A 208 16.87 20.92 25.42
C GLU A 208 17.72 20.32 24.29
N PHE A 209 17.48 20.78 23.06
CA PHE A 209 18.29 20.44 21.89
C PHE A 209 19.15 21.65 21.50
N PRO A 210 20.49 21.58 21.67
CA PRO A 210 21.39 22.65 21.27
C PRO A 210 21.54 22.70 19.74
N CYS A 211 21.48 23.90 19.18
CA CYS A 211 21.55 24.10 17.74
C CYS A 211 22.04 25.50 17.33
N ASN A 212 22.29 25.68 16.05
CA ASN A 212 22.68 26.97 15.47
C ASN A 212 21.45 27.78 15.01
N LYS A 213 21.25 28.95 15.61
CA LYS A 213 20.08 29.83 15.32
C LYS A 213 20.00 30.26 13.86
N GLU A 214 21.14 30.62 13.27
CA GLU A 214 21.21 31.11 11.90
C GLU A 214 20.89 29.98 10.92
N GLY A 215 21.37 28.76 11.19
CA GLY A 215 20.99 27.55 10.47
C GLY A 215 19.48 27.34 10.47
N LEU A 216 18.82 27.42 11.64
CA LEU A 216 17.36 27.32 11.73
C LEU A 216 16.65 28.39 10.89
N TYR A 217 17.13 29.64 10.98
CA TYR A 217 16.59 30.78 10.24
C TYR A 217 16.73 30.58 8.71
N VAL A 218 17.87 30.09 8.23
CA VAL A 218 18.08 29.86 6.79
C VAL A 218 17.25 28.68 6.29
N ALA A 219 17.20 27.59 7.06
CA ALA A 219 16.63 26.32 6.59
C ALA A 219 15.09 26.29 6.61
N SER A 220 14.44 27.09 7.47
CA SER A 220 12.98 27.04 7.63
C SER A 220 12.29 28.41 7.59
N PRO A 221 11.30 28.62 6.69
CA PRO A 221 10.39 29.76 6.76
C PRO A 221 9.65 29.87 8.11
N TYR A 222 9.38 28.74 8.78
CA TYR A 222 8.72 28.73 10.08
C TYR A 222 9.58 29.44 11.12
N PHE A 223 10.87 29.09 11.21
CA PHE A 223 11.77 29.74 12.15
C PHE A 223 12.02 31.21 11.77
N ARG A 224 12.11 31.56 10.49
CA ARG A 224 12.21 32.98 10.07
C ARG A 224 11.08 33.86 10.58
N LYS A 225 9.87 33.30 10.62
CA LYS A 225 8.68 34.03 11.07
C LYS A 225 8.59 34.14 12.60
N ASN A 226 9.09 33.14 13.33
CA ASN A 226 8.83 33.01 14.77
C ASN A 226 10.05 33.34 15.66
N LEU A 227 11.27 33.31 15.12
CA LEU A 227 12.48 33.65 15.88
C LEU A 227 12.75 35.15 15.81
N THR A 228 12.98 35.77 16.97
CA THR A 228 13.47 37.16 17.06
C THR A 228 14.97 37.19 17.33
N SER A 229 15.64 38.34 17.12
CA SER A 229 17.08 38.47 17.34
C SER A 229 17.50 38.23 18.79
N THR A 230 16.67 38.60 19.77
CA THR A 230 16.95 38.53 21.22
C THR A 230 16.70 37.16 21.85
N MET A 231 15.94 36.27 21.19
CA MET A 231 15.68 34.92 21.71
C MET A 231 16.98 34.11 21.85
N THR A 232 17.08 33.32 22.91
CA THR A 232 18.13 32.30 23.14
C THR A 232 17.58 30.88 23.14
N SER A 233 16.27 30.73 23.28
CA SER A 233 15.57 29.46 23.17
C SER A 233 14.23 29.60 22.46
N PHE A 234 13.67 28.50 21.98
CA PHE A 234 12.35 28.44 21.38
C PHE A 234 11.64 27.11 21.72
N PRO A 235 10.44 27.15 22.31
CA PRO A 235 9.70 25.93 22.64
C PRO A 235 9.03 25.32 21.41
N LEU A 236 9.15 24.00 21.27
CA LEU A 236 8.43 23.19 20.31
C LEU A 236 7.38 22.34 21.04
N ASP A 237 6.21 22.21 20.41
CA ASP A 237 5.08 21.44 20.93
C ASP A 237 5.27 19.95 20.67
N VAL A 238 6.29 19.38 21.30
CA VAL A 238 6.70 17.97 21.24
C VAL A 238 7.15 17.51 22.62
N GLN A 239 6.95 16.25 22.94
CA GLN A 239 7.34 15.63 24.20
C GLN A 239 8.76 15.04 24.12
N TYR A 240 9.11 14.44 22.98
CA TYR A 240 10.35 13.69 22.79
C TYR A 240 11.45 14.56 22.17
N LEU A 241 12.65 14.51 22.75
CA LEU A 241 13.80 15.23 22.22
C LEU A 241 14.21 14.66 20.86
N GLU A 242 14.10 13.34 20.71
CA GLU A 242 14.38 12.59 19.48
C GLU A 242 13.54 13.08 18.30
N ALA A 243 12.32 13.58 18.53
CA ALA A 243 11.51 14.17 17.47
C ALA A 243 12.17 15.42 16.88
N ILE A 244 12.73 16.27 17.74
CA ILE A 244 13.50 17.46 17.34
C ILE A 244 14.76 17.01 16.60
N GLU A 245 15.51 16.06 17.15
CA GLU A 245 16.74 15.54 16.55
C GLU A 245 16.53 15.04 15.13
N VAL A 246 15.51 14.22 14.89
CA VAL A 246 15.19 13.68 13.56
C VAL A 246 14.86 14.80 12.57
N VAL A 247 13.96 15.72 12.93
CA VAL A 247 13.46 16.73 12.00
C VAL A 247 14.50 17.81 11.74
N ILE A 248 15.25 18.24 12.75
CA ILE A 248 16.34 19.22 12.57
C ILE A 248 17.50 18.60 11.79
N SER A 249 17.86 17.35 12.07
CA SER A 249 18.88 16.64 11.29
C SER A 249 18.48 16.56 9.82
N TRP A 250 17.23 16.18 9.54
CA TRP A 250 16.70 16.17 8.18
C TRP A 250 16.74 17.56 7.53
N MET A 251 16.31 18.59 8.25
CA MET A 251 16.23 19.95 7.73
C MET A 251 17.60 20.51 7.32
N PHE A 252 18.67 20.19 8.06
CA PHE A 252 20.01 20.63 7.71
C PHE A 252 20.67 19.73 6.67
N THR A 253 20.47 18.41 6.73
CA THR A 253 21.29 17.45 5.95
C THR A 253 20.56 16.75 4.82
N GLU A 254 19.22 16.85 4.77
CA GLU A 254 18.35 16.07 3.89
C GLU A 254 18.55 14.55 4.04
N SER A 255 19.06 14.13 5.20
CA SER A 255 19.32 12.74 5.53
C SER A 255 18.48 12.31 6.73
N TYR A 256 17.97 11.08 6.69
CA TYR A 256 17.19 10.54 7.79
C TYR A 256 18.12 10.00 8.88
N HIS A 257 18.00 10.54 10.09
CA HIS A 257 18.66 10.04 11.30
C HIS A 257 17.62 9.25 12.10
N PRO A 258 17.55 7.92 11.98
CA PRO A 258 16.52 7.14 12.66
C PRO A 258 16.73 7.17 14.19
N PRO A 259 15.66 7.32 14.99
CA PRO A 259 15.76 7.10 16.42
C PRO A 259 16.06 5.63 16.73
N THR A 260 16.63 5.32 17.88
CA THR A 260 16.98 3.94 18.27
C THR A 260 15.75 3.02 18.38
N LYS A 261 14.61 3.57 18.78
CA LYS A 261 13.32 2.89 18.79
C LYS A 261 12.23 3.86 18.34
N LEU A 262 11.44 3.48 17.35
CA LEU A 262 10.34 4.31 16.85
C LEU A 262 8.99 3.80 17.35
N THR A 263 8.44 4.46 18.38
CA THR A 263 7.07 4.19 18.83
C THR A 263 6.05 4.93 17.95
N PRO A 264 4.78 4.49 17.88
CA PRO A 264 3.74 5.20 17.15
C PRO A 264 3.58 6.67 17.58
N LYS A 265 3.70 6.95 18.88
CA LYS A 265 3.64 8.32 19.43
C LYS A 265 4.82 9.18 18.98
N LEU A 266 6.04 8.63 19.02
CA LEU A 266 7.22 9.34 18.54
C LEU A 266 7.13 9.59 17.03
N ALA A 267 6.68 8.61 16.24
CA ALA A 267 6.44 8.78 14.81
C ALA A 267 5.42 9.89 14.53
N GLU A 268 4.33 9.93 15.29
CA GLU A 268 3.32 10.99 15.18
C GLU A 268 3.91 12.38 15.46
N GLU A 269 4.72 12.54 16.52
CA GLU A 269 5.38 13.81 16.82
C GLU A 269 6.35 14.24 15.72
N ILE A 270 7.17 13.30 15.21
CA ILE A 270 8.10 13.59 14.10
C ILE A 270 7.32 14.06 12.88
N VAL A 271 6.24 13.38 12.49
CA VAL A 271 5.46 13.77 11.31
C VAL A 271 4.83 15.15 11.50
N LYS A 272 4.12 15.39 12.61
CA LYS A 272 3.50 16.69 12.91
C LYS A 272 4.51 17.83 12.98
N LEU A 273 5.65 17.59 13.63
CA LEU A 273 6.73 18.58 13.70
C LEU A 273 7.28 18.86 12.29
N SER A 274 7.50 17.82 11.49
CA SER A 274 7.99 17.97 10.11
C SER A 274 7.03 18.77 9.23
N GLU A 275 5.72 18.58 9.37
CA GLU A 275 4.71 19.36 8.63
C GLU A 275 4.75 20.84 8.99
N ARG A 276 5.07 21.14 10.25
CA ARG A 276 5.15 22.50 10.79
C ARG A 276 6.43 23.23 10.40
N ILE A 277 7.59 22.57 10.49
CA ILE A 277 8.90 23.25 10.39
C ILE A 277 9.67 22.94 9.10
N VAL A 278 9.41 21.83 8.42
CA VAL A 278 10.08 21.51 7.14
C VAL A 278 9.31 22.19 6.00
N PRO A 279 9.99 22.94 5.11
CA PRO A 279 9.34 23.58 3.97
C PRO A 279 8.54 22.58 3.11
N PRO A 280 7.36 22.96 2.58
CA PRO A 280 6.61 22.11 1.68
C PRO A 280 7.42 21.86 0.41
N GLY A 281 7.56 20.59 0.02
CA GLY A 281 8.31 20.21 -1.17
C GLY A 281 8.64 18.71 -1.21
N PRO A 282 9.43 18.28 -2.21
CA PRO A 282 9.87 16.88 -2.34
C PRO A 282 10.60 16.36 -1.09
N ASN A 283 11.44 17.20 -0.48
CA ASN A 283 12.21 16.82 0.72
C ASN A 283 11.31 16.42 1.89
N ARG A 284 10.21 17.15 2.12
CA ARG A 284 9.26 16.79 3.19
C ARG A 284 8.58 15.44 2.91
N LYS A 285 8.24 15.18 1.65
CA LYS A 285 7.66 13.87 1.24
C LYS A 285 8.65 12.73 1.45
N GLN A 286 9.94 12.96 1.20
CA GLN A 286 10.98 11.96 1.41
C GLN A 286 11.19 11.62 2.89
N LEU A 287 11.14 12.62 3.78
CA LEU A 287 11.15 12.37 5.23
C LEU A 287 9.95 11.53 5.67
N ALA A 288 8.74 11.88 5.21
CA ALA A 288 7.55 11.09 5.51
C ALA A 288 7.69 9.64 5.02
N GLY A 289 8.26 9.42 3.83
CA GLY A 289 8.56 8.08 3.31
C GLY A 289 9.60 7.31 4.15
N SER A 290 10.61 8.00 4.68
CA SER A 290 11.59 7.40 5.60
C SER A 290 10.98 7.00 6.95
N ILE A 291 10.10 7.84 7.51
CA ILE A 291 9.37 7.53 8.75
C ILE A 291 8.41 6.38 8.53
N GLU A 292 7.66 6.41 7.42
CA GLU A 292 6.73 5.35 7.03
C GLU A 292 7.46 4.01 6.92
N ARG A 293 8.61 3.97 6.24
CA ARG A 293 9.47 2.78 6.15
C ARG A 293 9.93 2.29 7.53
N HIS A 294 10.38 3.18 8.41
CA HIS A 294 10.82 2.77 9.75
C HIS A 294 9.65 2.21 10.57
N CYS A 295 8.45 2.80 10.44
CA CYS A 295 7.24 2.26 11.05
C CYS A 295 6.87 0.88 10.50
N PHE A 296 7.12 0.62 9.22
CA PHE A 296 6.96 -0.70 8.63
C PHE A 296 7.91 -1.74 9.23
N GLU A 297 9.18 -1.38 9.40
CA GLU A 297 10.19 -2.23 10.04
C GLU A 297 9.76 -2.57 11.47
N GLU A 298 9.28 -1.58 12.24
CA GLU A 298 8.74 -1.81 13.58
C GLU A 298 7.42 -2.62 13.58
N LEU A 299 6.54 -2.43 12.59
CA LEU A 299 5.32 -3.23 12.45
C LEU A 299 5.63 -4.71 12.26
N ILE A 300 6.65 -5.04 11.45
CA ILE A 300 7.06 -6.44 11.24
C ILE A 300 7.56 -7.05 12.56
N LEU A 301 8.31 -6.29 13.36
CA LEU A 301 8.83 -6.75 14.65
C LEU A 301 7.74 -6.90 15.72
N ASN A 302 6.69 -6.09 15.66
CA ASN A 302 5.62 -6.03 16.67
C ASN A 302 4.26 -6.49 16.13
N CYS A 303 4.22 -7.27 15.04
CA CYS A 303 2.98 -7.63 14.35
C CYS A 303 2.03 -8.48 15.21
N GLU A 304 2.55 -9.19 16.20
CA GLU A 304 1.79 -9.98 17.17
C GLU A 304 1.20 -9.14 18.31
N ASP A 305 1.66 -7.89 18.51
CA ASP A 305 1.12 -6.99 19.52
C ASP A 305 -0.03 -6.15 18.95
N MET A 306 -1.27 -6.62 19.19
CA MET A 306 -2.47 -5.91 18.73
C MET A 306 -2.56 -4.46 19.24
N ALA A 307 -2.09 -4.17 20.47
CA ALA A 307 -2.15 -2.82 21.01
C ALA A 307 -1.20 -1.88 20.27
N TYR A 308 0.02 -2.36 19.99
CA TYR A 308 0.97 -1.64 19.14
C TYR A 308 0.41 -1.38 17.74
N VAL A 309 -0.15 -2.41 17.09
CA VAL A 309 -0.71 -2.31 15.73
C VAL A 309 -1.89 -1.32 15.69
N LYS A 310 -2.72 -1.29 16.74
CA LYS A 310 -3.82 -0.32 16.89
C LYS A 310 -3.30 1.12 16.94
N GLU A 311 -2.33 1.40 17.79
CA GLU A 311 -1.74 2.74 17.91
C GLU A 311 -1.08 3.17 16.59
N LEU A 312 -0.35 2.26 15.94
CA LEU A 312 0.29 2.53 14.66
C LEU A 312 -0.74 2.79 13.56
N MET A 313 -1.84 2.05 13.53
CA MET A 313 -2.92 2.24 12.56
C MET A 313 -3.59 3.62 12.70
N LEU A 314 -3.85 4.06 13.93
CA LEU A 314 -4.39 5.40 14.20
C LEU A 314 -3.43 6.50 13.75
N MET A 315 -2.14 6.35 14.08
CA MET A 315 -1.10 7.28 13.65
C MET A 315 -1.04 7.37 12.13
N ALA A 316 -1.00 6.22 11.44
CA ALA A 316 -0.94 6.16 9.98
C ALA A 316 -2.18 6.82 9.32
N HIS A 317 -3.37 6.55 9.85
CA HIS A 317 -4.62 7.16 9.38
C HIS A 317 -4.61 8.69 9.52
N THR A 318 -4.27 9.18 10.72
CA THR A 318 -4.26 10.59 11.07
C THR A 318 -3.28 11.36 10.18
N ASN A 319 -2.09 10.78 9.97
CA ASN A 319 -0.98 11.40 9.24
C ASN A 319 -0.95 11.08 7.73
N ARG A 320 -1.98 10.41 7.19
CA ARG A 320 -2.09 10.10 5.74
C ARG A 320 -0.93 9.23 5.21
N LEU A 321 -0.46 8.31 6.05
CA LEU A 321 0.51 7.26 5.68
C LEU A 321 -0.27 6.04 5.20
N ASP A 322 -0.83 6.14 4.00
CA ASP A 322 -1.83 5.20 3.52
C ASP A 322 -1.27 3.78 3.28
N SER A 323 -0.03 3.64 2.80
CA SER A 323 0.59 2.31 2.65
C SER A 323 0.75 1.63 4.01
N LEU A 324 1.25 2.36 5.01
CA LEU A 324 1.37 1.85 6.38
C LEU A 324 0.00 1.50 6.99
N HIS A 325 -1.03 2.31 6.72
CA HIS A 325 -2.39 2.02 7.17
C HIS A 325 -2.95 0.74 6.51
N GLU A 326 -2.70 0.51 5.21
CA GLU A 326 -3.05 -0.74 4.53
C GLU A 326 -2.32 -1.95 5.12
N ALA A 327 -1.06 -1.79 5.51
CA ALA A 327 -0.30 -2.84 6.18
C ALA A 327 -0.81 -3.16 7.57
N CYS A 328 -1.17 -2.14 8.36
CA CYS A 328 -1.83 -2.35 9.65
C CYS A 328 -3.16 -3.09 9.49
N ASN A 329 -3.95 -2.76 8.46
CA ASN A 329 -5.16 -3.53 8.15
C ASN A 329 -4.84 -4.98 7.83
N ALA A 330 -3.81 -5.23 7.01
CA ALA A 330 -3.36 -6.58 6.68
C ALA A 330 -3.00 -7.37 7.94
N THR A 331 -2.20 -6.77 8.82
CA THR A 331 -1.79 -7.38 10.09
C THR A 331 -2.99 -7.71 10.98
N ILE A 332 -3.93 -6.78 11.13
CA ILE A 332 -5.14 -7.05 11.93
C ILE A 332 -5.97 -8.15 11.29
N ILE A 333 -6.20 -8.12 9.97
CA ILE A 333 -6.96 -9.15 9.26
C ILE A 333 -6.32 -10.53 9.43
N SER A 334 -4.99 -10.60 9.29
CA SER A 334 -4.23 -11.86 9.31
C SER A 334 -4.10 -12.46 10.71
N PHE A 335 -3.90 -11.62 11.74
CA PHE A 335 -3.52 -12.09 13.08
C PHE A 335 -4.56 -11.79 14.17
N HIS A 336 -5.25 -10.66 14.10
CA HIS A 336 -5.97 -10.09 15.27
C HIS A 336 -7.45 -9.81 15.06
N PHE A 337 -8.05 -10.14 13.91
CA PHE A 337 -9.35 -9.56 13.53
C PHE A 337 -10.47 -9.87 14.54
N ALA A 338 -10.54 -11.11 15.02
CA ALA A 338 -11.55 -11.52 16.00
C ALA A 338 -11.36 -10.79 17.34
N ASP A 339 -10.11 -10.67 17.79
CA ASP A 339 -9.75 -10.00 19.03
C ASP A 339 -9.97 -8.49 18.95
N PHE A 340 -9.61 -7.87 17.82
CA PHE A 340 -9.89 -6.47 17.53
C PHE A 340 -11.39 -6.19 17.56
N CYS A 341 -12.20 -7.03 16.90
CA CYS A 341 -13.66 -6.86 16.92
C CYS A 341 -14.26 -7.03 18.32
N ARG A 342 -13.72 -7.96 19.12
CA ARG A 342 -14.14 -8.15 20.52
C ARG A 342 -13.79 -6.92 21.35
N ASP A 343 -12.57 -6.41 21.22
CA ASP A 343 -12.10 -5.23 21.94
C ASP A 343 -12.91 -3.99 21.56
N MET A 344 -13.13 -3.70 20.28
CA MET A 344 -13.93 -2.53 19.85
C MET A 344 -15.41 -2.60 20.30
N LYS A 345 -15.94 -3.79 20.57
CA LYS A 345 -17.29 -3.95 21.16
C LYS A 345 -17.30 -3.71 22.67
N GLN A 346 -16.23 -4.09 23.37
CA GLN A 346 -16.12 -3.98 24.82
C GLN A 346 -15.62 -2.59 25.26
N ASN A 347 -14.64 -2.06 24.54
CA ASN A 347 -13.95 -0.80 24.77
C ASN A 347 -13.98 0.04 23.48
N PRO A 348 -15.15 0.61 23.10
CA PRO A 348 -15.24 1.41 21.90
C PRO A 348 -14.36 2.66 22.02
N ASP A 349 -13.35 2.75 21.15
CA ASP A 349 -12.48 3.91 21.05
C ASP A 349 -12.98 4.84 19.90
N PRO A 350 -13.40 6.09 20.23
CA PRO A 350 -13.85 7.06 19.24
C PRO A 350 -12.85 7.33 18.11
N ALA A 351 -11.55 7.20 18.37
CA ALA A 351 -10.52 7.41 17.35
C ALA A 351 -10.66 6.45 16.16
N PHE A 352 -11.25 5.25 16.37
CA PHE A 352 -11.48 4.28 15.32
C PHE A 352 -12.82 4.45 14.60
N THR A 353 -13.82 5.03 15.27
CA THR A 353 -15.20 5.13 14.75
C THR A 353 -15.51 6.50 14.15
N GLN A 354 -14.83 7.56 14.56
CA GLN A 354 -15.09 8.91 14.09
C GLN A 354 -14.84 9.05 12.58
N HIS A 355 -15.83 9.59 11.88
CA HIS A 355 -15.68 10.04 10.50
C HIS A 355 -15.12 11.46 10.50
N GLN A 356 -14.09 11.71 9.70
CA GLN A 356 -13.70 13.08 9.36
C GLN A 356 -14.47 13.49 8.10
N MET A 357 -14.74 14.79 7.88
CA MET A 357 -15.67 15.27 6.83
C MET A 357 -15.49 14.67 5.42
N HIS A 358 -14.29 14.17 5.09
CA HIS A 358 -13.99 13.52 3.81
C HIS A 358 -13.27 12.16 3.95
N ARG A 359 -13.36 11.50 5.10
CA ARG A 359 -12.67 10.22 5.36
C ARG A 359 -13.57 9.23 6.07
N SER A 360 -13.62 8.02 5.52
CA SER A 360 -14.10 6.85 6.26
C SER A 360 -13.28 6.69 7.54
N SER A 361 -13.95 6.22 8.59
CA SER A 361 -13.26 5.93 9.84
C SER A 361 -12.27 4.78 9.65
N VAL A 362 -11.29 4.68 10.56
CA VAL A 362 -10.32 3.59 10.59
C VAL A 362 -11.02 2.24 10.59
N MET A 363 -12.04 2.09 11.44
CA MET A 363 -12.84 0.87 11.54
C MET A 363 -13.59 0.54 10.24
N SER A 364 -14.16 1.56 9.57
CA SER A 364 -14.85 1.36 8.29
C SER A 364 -13.89 0.87 7.20
N ARG A 365 -12.66 1.42 7.11
CA ARG A 365 -11.64 0.94 6.16
C ARG A 365 -11.20 -0.49 6.45
N LEU A 366 -11.00 -0.83 7.73
CA LEU A 366 -10.65 -2.19 8.13
C LEU A 366 -11.75 -3.19 7.75
N TYR A 367 -13.01 -2.88 8.05
CA TYR A 367 -14.15 -3.76 7.73
C TYR A 367 -14.38 -3.91 6.24
N ASP A 368 -14.19 -2.84 5.46
CA ASP A 368 -14.24 -2.90 4.00
C ASP A 368 -13.15 -3.85 3.45
N ASN A 369 -11.91 -3.69 3.89
CA ASN A 369 -10.81 -4.58 3.51
C ASN A 369 -11.03 -6.04 3.95
N TYR A 370 -11.55 -6.25 5.16
CA TYR A 370 -11.89 -7.58 5.65
C TYR A 370 -12.98 -8.23 4.81
N GLY A 371 -14.09 -7.53 4.55
CA GLY A 371 -15.18 -8.02 3.70
C GLY A 371 -14.70 -8.40 2.30
N LYS A 372 -13.86 -7.55 1.70
CA LYS A 372 -13.19 -7.83 0.41
C LYS A 372 -12.26 -9.04 0.46
N SER A 373 -11.63 -9.32 1.60
CA SER A 373 -10.72 -10.46 1.76
C SER A 373 -11.45 -11.79 1.88
N LEU A 374 -12.70 -11.80 2.39
CA LEU A 374 -13.51 -13.01 2.53
C LEU A 374 -13.87 -13.65 1.18
N CYS A 375 -13.84 -12.88 0.10
CA CYS A 375 -14.08 -13.38 -1.26
C CYS A 375 -12.87 -14.12 -1.85
N VAL A 376 -11.77 -14.23 -1.11
CA VAL A 376 -10.49 -14.77 -1.58
C VAL A 376 -10.05 -15.94 -0.71
N HIS A 377 -9.76 -17.06 -1.34
CA HIS A 377 -9.10 -18.19 -0.70
C HIS A 377 -7.60 -18.11 -0.99
N SER A 378 -6.76 -18.18 0.05
CA SER A 378 -5.31 -18.16 -0.09
C SER A 378 -4.68 -19.48 0.35
N PHE A 379 -3.66 -19.95 -0.37
CA PHE A 379 -2.83 -21.06 0.07
C PHE A 379 -1.37 -20.86 -0.32
N MET A 380 -0.47 -21.38 0.50
CA MET A 380 0.96 -21.35 0.26
C MET A 380 1.43 -22.67 -0.34
N ARG A 381 2.30 -22.59 -1.34
CA ARG A 381 3.01 -23.75 -1.88
C ARG A 381 4.49 -23.60 -1.57
N LYS A 382 4.96 -24.48 -0.68
CA LYS A 382 6.39 -24.62 -0.41
C LYS A 382 7.03 -25.51 -1.47
N ILE A 383 8.08 -25.03 -2.12
CA ILE A 383 8.85 -25.88 -3.03
C ILE A 383 9.87 -26.62 -2.17
N PRO A 384 9.89 -27.97 -2.16
CA PRO A 384 10.87 -28.69 -1.36
C PRO A 384 12.28 -28.33 -1.84
N PRO A 385 13.25 -28.12 -0.92
CA PRO A 385 14.63 -27.86 -1.32
C PRO A 385 15.11 -29.02 -2.17
N VAL A 386 15.72 -28.72 -3.32
CA VAL A 386 16.36 -29.73 -4.17
C VAL A 386 17.46 -30.38 -3.33
N VAL A 387 17.18 -31.54 -2.77
CA VAL A 387 18.21 -32.38 -2.14
C VAL A 387 19.12 -32.79 -3.28
N MET A 388 20.29 -32.14 -3.39
CA MET A 388 21.36 -32.67 -4.21
C MET A 388 21.68 -34.05 -3.64
N ALA A 389 21.22 -35.10 -4.33
CA ALA A 389 21.67 -36.44 -4.05
C ALA A 389 23.20 -36.42 -4.13
N GLN A 390 23.85 -36.62 -2.99
CA GLN A 390 25.28 -36.87 -2.92
C GLN A 390 25.53 -38.12 -3.78
N GLN A 391 26.01 -37.92 -4.99
CA GLN A 391 26.57 -39.01 -5.78
C GLN A 391 27.89 -39.38 -5.09
N GLY A 392 27.87 -40.51 -4.40
CA GLY A 392 29.08 -41.19 -3.92
C GLY A 392 29.88 -41.81 -5.04
#